data_AF-A0A1V0GGE5-F1
#
_entry.id   AF-A0A1V0GGE5-F1
#
_cell.length_a   1.000
_cell.length_b   1.000
_cell.length_c   1.000
_cell.angle_alpha   90.00
_cell.angle_beta   90.00
_cell.angle_gamma   90.00
#
_symmetry.space_group_name_H-M   'P 1'
#
loop_
_entity.id
_entity.type
_entity.pdbx_description
1 polymer ?
#
loop_
_entity_poly.entity_id
_entity_poly.type
_entity_poly.pdbx_seq_one_letter_code
_entity_poly.pdbx_strand_id
1 'polypeptide(L)'
;MKKSIFKASFEESLNLLDDASLQYIKKDYYEKLGKGLNNGKPSIGFRIKSILYSILFVFGGNFLLALFAFSLNDADPKDLTLPVHKPSLLTPELFLICCFIWLSLVLIGKFVRKPFLRPYRYRFHIETFLFWFCLEFNLLGIAIALPNLTSLGIWFIYILLFIIALIFLRMEKRSLSTCIFGEEARETLVDRIAGLIATYGSGVLGLAVIIKIILSHSGIAVSQSLTLLGLFLTWLIIDIGFLAMVIFMELPLFLEGYYKWKYPEEYRDWEGKSVEDWYGKRYLKKHKELLGAKNEEKINL
;
A
#
# COMPACT_ATOMS: atom_id res chain seq x y z
N MET A 1 -19.50 22.03 12.17
CA MET A 1 -19.23 21.64 10.76
C MET A 1 -18.03 20.72 10.79
N LYS A 2 -18.10 19.47 10.29
CA LYS A 2 -16.95 18.55 10.36
C LYS A 2 -15.78 19.13 9.57
N LYS A 3 -14.64 19.33 10.22
CA LYS A 3 -13.42 19.80 9.56
C LYS A 3 -12.93 18.71 8.60
N SER A 4 -12.46 19.11 7.43
CA SER A 4 -11.84 18.18 6.49
C SER A 4 -10.42 17.90 6.94
N ILE A 5 -10.01 16.63 7.00
CA ILE A 5 -8.63 16.19 7.28
C ILE A 5 -7.60 16.66 6.25
N PHE A 6 -7.97 17.42 5.20
CA PHE A 6 -7.05 18.06 4.26
C PHE A 6 -6.85 19.56 4.54
N LYS A 7 -7.69 20.11 5.40
CA LYS A 7 -7.75 21.54 5.73
C LYS A 7 -7.14 21.87 7.10
N ALA A 8 -6.51 20.91 7.77
CA ALA A 8 -5.85 21.18 9.04
C ALA A 8 -4.75 22.25 8.89
N SER A 9 -4.54 23.03 9.96
CA SER A 9 -3.41 23.95 10.10
C SER A 9 -2.08 23.17 10.19
N PHE A 10 -0.96 23.91 10.18
CA PHE A 10 0.34 23.30 10.41
C PHE A 10 0.39 22.63 11.80
N GLU A 11 -0.04 23.32 12.84
CA GLU A 11 -0.05 22.83 14.22
C GLU A 11 -0.95 21.60 14.38
N GLU A 12 -2.16 21.63 13.82
CA GLU A 12 -3.07 20.49 13.82
C GLU A 12 -2.46 19.30 13.06
N SER A 13 -1.74 19.54 11.96
CA SER A 13 -1.09 18.48 11.18
C SER A 13 0.10 17.82 11.88
N LEU A 14 0.71 18.48 12.89
CA LEU A 14 1.77 17.88 13.70
C LEU A 14 1.25 16.72 14.55
N ASN A 15 -0.01 16.77 14.99
CA ASN A 15 -0.63 15.69 15.77
C ASN A 15 -0.67 14.36 14.99
N LEU A 16 -0.66 14.40 13.65
CA LEU A 16 -0.56 13.19 12.82
C LEU A 16 0.73 12.40 13.10
N LEU A 17 1.77 13.06 13.58
CA LEU A 17 3.02 12.39 13.97
C LEU A 17 2.85 11.52 15.22
N ASP A 18 1.81 11.71 16.02
CA ASP A 18 1.51 10.84 17.15
C ASP A 18 0.68 9.61 16.74
N ASP A 19 0.27 9.51 15.46
CA ASP A 19 -0.47 8.36 14.95
C ASP A 19 0.38 7.08 14.97
N ALA A 20 -0.13 6.05 15.66
CA ALA A 20 0.58 4.80 15.87
C ALA A 20 0.82 4.03 14.55
N SER A 21 -0.14 4.08 13.61
CA SER A 21 -0.01 3.40 12.32
C SER A 21 1.09 4.05 11.46
N LEU A 22 1.10 5.39 11.43
CA LEU A 22 2.12 6.17 10.77
C LEU A 22 3.50 5.88 11.39
N GLN A 23 3.62 5.89 12.70
CA GLN A 23 4.89 5.60 13.38
C GLN A 23 5.39 4.18 13.13
N TYR A 24 4.50 3.19 13.11
CA TYR A 24 4.84 1.81 12.77
C TYR A 24 5.45 1.70 11.37
N ILE A 25 4.79 2.29 10.37
CA ILE A 25 5.27 2.29 8.98
C ILE A 25 6.57 3.06 8.89
N LYS A 26 6.64 4.21 9.55
CA LYS A 26 7.80 5.10 9.45
C LYS A 26 9.04 4.45 10.03
N LYS A 27 8.92 3.76 11.15
CA LYS A 27 10.03 3.07 11.80
C LYS A 27 10.69 2.08 10.83
N ASP A 28 9.93 1.15 10.25
CA ASP A 28 10.52 0.17 9.34
C ASP A 28 10.97 0.78 7.99
N TYR A 29 10.15 1.66 7.42
CA TYR A 29 10.38 2.25 6.11
C TYR A 29 11.52 3.28 6.14
N TYR A 30 11.45 4.29 7.00
CA TYR A 30 12.44 5.37 7.04
C TYR A 30 13.76 4.96 7.70
N GLU A 31 13.81 3.97 8.59
CA GLU A 31 15.10 3.44 9.06
C GLU A 31 15.88 2.80 7.90
N LYS A 32 15.20 2.06 7.02
CA LYS A 32 15.81 1.43 5.83
C LYS A 32 16.09 2.45 4.73
N LEU A 33 15.16 3.37 4.49
CA LEU A 33 15.26 4.39 3.45
C LEU A 33 16.27 5.49 3.81
N GLY A 34 16.34 5.88 5.09
CA GLY A 34 17.27 6.88 5.62
C GLY A 34 18.73 6.45 5.48
N LYS A 35 19.04 5.17 5.74
CA LYS A 35 20.37 4.58 5.42
C LYS A 35 20.70 4.62 3.93
N GLY A 36 19.69 4.67 3.06
CA GLY A 36 19.83 4.72 1.61
C GLY A 36 19.88 6.13 1.00
N LEU A 37 19.55 7.17 1.76
CA LEU A 37 19.38 8.55 1.28
C LEU A 37 20.37 9.51 1.97
N ASN A 38 21.37 9.98 1.24
CA ASN A 38 22.31 11.01 1.71
C ASN A 38 21.79 12.40 1.30
N ASN A 39 21.27 13.18 2.26
CA ASN A 39 20.62 14.48 2.05
C ASN A 39 19.54 14.39 0.95
N GLY A 40 18.70 13.36 1.08
CA GLY A 40 17.63 13.02 0.14
C GLY A 40 18.10 12.52 -1.23
N LYS A 41 19.41 12.40 -1.51
CA LYS A 41 19.91 11.74 -2.74
C LYS A 41 20.10 10.25 -2.48
N PRO A 42 19.52 9.37 -3.33
CA PRO A 42 19.74 7.94 -3.19
C PRO A 42 21.21 7.61 -3.44
N SER A 43 21.80 6.81 -2.56
CA SER A 43 23.14 6.25 -2.77
C SER A 43 23.20 5.43 -4.05
N ILE A 44 24.40 5.17 -4.60
CA ILE A 44 24.55 4.29 -5.77
C ILE A 44 23.99 2.89 -5.44
N GLY A 45 24.32 2.35 -4.26
CA GLY A 45 23.78 1.06 -3.81
C GLY A 45 22.26 1.06 -3.71
N PHE A 46 21.64 2.14 -3.20
CA PHE A 46 20.18 2.26 -3.16
C PHE A 46 19.55 2.29 -4.56
N ARG A 47 20.17 3.01 -5.52
CA ARG A 47 19.70 3.04 -6.91
C ARG A 47 19.77 1.66 -7.56
N ILE A 48 20.87 0.93 -7.37
CA ILE A 48 21.03 -0.43 -7.90
C ILE A 48 19.99 -1.36 -7.28
N LYS A 49 19.82 -1.34 -5.96
CA LYS A 49 18.79 -2.14 -5.26
C LYS A 49 17.38 -1.82 -5.78
N SER A 50 17.06 -0.54 -5.97
CA SER A 50 15.76 -0.13 -6.50
C SER A 50 15.52 -0.63 -7.93
N ILE A 51 16.55 -0.62 -8.79
CA ILE A 51 16.46 -1.20 -10.15
C ILE A 51 16.26 -2.72 -10.07
N LEU A 52 17.07 -3.41 -9.26
CA LEU A 52 16.97 -4.87 -9.07
C LEU A 52 15.60 -5.28 -8.55
N TYR A 53 15.07 -4.59 -7.54
CA TYR A 53 13.72 -4.85 -7.03
C TYR A 53 12.64 -4.54 -8.05
N SER A 54 12.81 -3.50 -8.87
CA SER A 54 11.88 -3.25 -9.97
C SER A 54 11.90 -4.41 -10.98
N ILE A 55 13.08 -4.89 -11.38
CA ILE A 55 13.19 -6.04 -12.28
C ILE A 55 12.60 -7.30 -11.65
N LEU A 56 12.95 -7.62 -10.39
CA LEU A 56 12.54 -8.85 -9.73
C LEU A 56 11.04 -8.90 -9.42
N PHE A 57 10.50 -7.82 -8.84
CA PHE A 57 9.11 -7.82 -8.38
C PHE A 57 8.15 -7.33 -9.46
N VAL A 58 8.46 -6.23 -10.14
CA VAL A 58 7.58 -5.64 -11.17
C VAL A 58 7.62 -6.46 -12.45
N PHE A 59 8.81 -6.78 -12.96
CA PHE A 59 8.95 -7.52 -14.22
C PHE A 59 9.14 -9.02 -14.04
N GLY A 60 9.49 -9.48 -12.84
CA GLY A 60 9.56 -10.91 -12.52
C GLY A 60 8.25 -11.40 -11.93
N GLY A 61 7.85 -10.91 -10.75
CA GLY A 61 6.64 -11.36 -10.05
C GLY A 61 5.36 -11.28 -10.87
N ASN A 62 5.01 -10.09 -11.37
CA ASN A 62 3.80 -9.90 -12.19
C ASN A 62 3.85 -10.73 -13.48
N PHE A 63 5.02 -10.77 -14.13
CA PHE A 63 5.19 -11.55 -15.35
C PHE A 63 5.06 -13.05 -15.10
N LEU A 64 5.61 -13.56 -14.01
CA LEU A 64 5.46 -14.97 -13.61
C LEU A 64 3.99 -15.30 -13.33
N LEU A 65 3.24 -14.39 -12.72
CA LEU A 65 1.82 -14.57 -12.48
C LEU A 65 1.02 -14.60 -13.79
N ALA A 66 1.32 -13.68 -14.72
CA ALA A 66 0.74 -13.66 -16.05
C ALA A 66 1.09 -14.92 -16.88
N LEU A 67 2.36 -15.35 -16.85
CA LEU A 67 2.80 -16.60 -17.48
C LEU A 67 2.11 -17.82 -16.88
N PHE A 68 1.95 -17.86 -15.56
CA PHE A 68 1.24 -18.93 -14.90
C PHE A 68 -0.24 -18.96 -15.29
N ALA A 69 -0.92 -17.80 -15.30
CA ALA A 69 -2.31 -17.73 -15.75
C ALA A 69 -2.45 -18.16 -17.23
N PHE A 70 -1.49 -17.79 -18.07
CA PHE A 70 -1.47 -18.18 -19.48
C PHE A 70 -1.22 -19.69 -19.66
N SER A 71 -0.32 -20.30 -18.88
CA SER A 71 -0.07 -21.75 -18.96
C SER A 71 -1.30 -22.59 -18.57
N LEU A 72 -2.13 -22.09 -17.63
CA LEU A 72 -3.42 -22.70 -17.28
C LEU A 72 -4.44 -22.67 -18.44
N ASN A 73 -4.35 -21.66 -19.30
CA ASN A 73 -5.25 -21.54 -20.46
C ASN A 73 -4.99 -22.62 -21.51
N ASP A 74 -3.73 -22.96 -21.73
CA ASP A 74 -3.30 -23.90 -22.77
C ASP A 74 -3.29 -25.36 -22.28
N ALA A 75 -3.31 -25.59 -20.97
CA ALA A 75 -3.38 -26.92 -20.38
C ALA A 75 -4.67 -27.67 -20.77
N ASP A 76 -4.57 -28.99 -21.02
CA ASP A 76 -5.75 -29.84 -21.16
C ASP A 76 -6.53 -29.85 -19.84
N PRO A 77 -7.86 -29.62 -19.84
CA PRO A 77 -8.67 -29.70 -18.62
C PRO A 77 -8.47 -30.98 -17.79
N LYS A 78 -8.07 -32.09 -18.41
CA LYS A 78 -7.79 -33.36 -17.71
C LYS A 78 -6.49 -33.32 -16.89
N ASP A 79 -5.55 -32.46 -17.26
CA ASP A 79 -4.27 -32.29 -16.57
C ASP A 79 -4.37 -31.30 -15.40
N LEU A 80 -5.50 -30.57 -15.31
CA LEU A 80 -5.73 -29.59 -14.27
C LEU A 80 -6.35 -30.23 -13.02
N THR A 81 -5.70 -30.04 -11.87
CA THR A 81 -6.25 -30.43 -10.56
C THR A 81 -7.53 -29.68 -10.22
N LEU A 82 -7.69 -28.46 -10.73
CA LEU A 82 -8.85 -27.59 -10.48
C LEU A 82 -9.39 -27.05 -11.81
N PRO A 83 -10.71 -26.91 -11.97
CA PRO A 83 -11.26 -26.28 -13.15
C PRO A 83 -10.84 -24.80 -13.20
N VAL A 84 -10.51 -24.32 -14.40
CA VAL A 84 -10.13 -22.93 -14.66
C VAL A 84 -10.98 -22.40 -15.80
N HIS A 85 -11.47 -21.17 -15.67
CA HIS A 85 -12.22 -20.49 -16.72
C HIS A 85 -11.35 -20.23 -17.95
N LYS A 86 -11.92 -20.51 -19.14
CA LYS A 86 -11.30 -20.19 -20.42
C LYS A 86 -12.22 -19.27 -21.22
N PRO A 87 -11.68 -18.27 -21.94
CA PRO A 87 -10.25 -17.93 -22.07
C PRO A 87 -9.66 -17.27 -20.80
N SER A 88 -8.33 -17.24 -20.68
CA SER A 88 -7.65 -16.54 -19.58
C SER A 88 -8.11 -15.08 -19.50
N LEU A 89 -8.43 -14.64 -18.28
CA LEU A 89 -8.73 -13.24 -17.98
C LEU A 89 -7.46 -12.38 -17.89
N LEU A 90 -6.33 -13.00 -17.55
CA LEU A 90 -5.01 -12.35 -17.50
C LEU A 90 -4.26 -12.68 -18.79
N THR A 91 -4.48 -11.86 -19.81
CA THR A 91 -3.84 -12.03 -21.12
C THR A 91 -2.48 -11.32 -21.20
N PRO A 92 -1.58 -11.72 -22.11
CA PRO A 92 -0.34 -11.01 -22.36
C PRO A 92 -0.55 -9.53 -22.72
N GLU A 93 -1.62 -9.20 -23.45
CA GLU A 93 -1.95 -7.82 -23.81
C GLU A 93 -2.32 -7.00 -22.58
N LEU A 94 -3.11 -7.56 -21.65
CA LEU A 94 -3.46 -6.88 -20.41
C LEU A 94 -2.23 -6.62 -19.54
N PHE A 95 -1.32 -7.59 -19.45
CA PHE A 95 -0.03 -7.41 -18.79
C PHE A 95 0.75 -6.24 -19.39
N LEU A 96 0.85 -6.17 -20.72
CA LEU A 96 1.55 -5.07 -21.42
C LEU A 96 0.88 -3.72 -21.19
N ILE A 97 -0.45 -3.65 -21.17
CA ILE A 97 -1.21 -2.44 -20.85
C ILE A 97 -0.88 -1.98 -19.42
N CYS A 98 -0.92 -2.89 -18.44
CA CYS A 98 -0.61 -2.55 -17.05
C CYS A 98 0.84 -2.11 -16.87
N CYS A 99 1.78 -2.77 -17.57
CA CYS A 99 3.17 -2.38 -17.63
C CYS A 99 3.33 -0.95 -18.18
N PHE A 100 2.65 -0.61 -19.27
CA PHE A 100 2.68 0.74 -19.85
C PHE A 100 2.12 1.79 -18.90
N ILE A 101 1.00 1.49 -18.23
CA ILE A 101 0.39 2.37 -17.22
C ILE A 101 1.38 2.59 -16.06
N TRP A 102 1.97 1.52 -15.52
CA TRP A 102 2.92 1.61 -14.43
C TRP A 102 4.16 2.42 -14.80
N LEU A 103 4.75 2.18 -15.99
CA LEU A 103 5.87 2.99 -16.49
C LEU A 103 5.49 4.47 -16.63
N SER A 104 4.27 4.77 -17.08
CA SER A 104 3.76 6.14 -17.15
C SER A 104 3.65 6.77 -15.75
N LEU A 105 3.15 6.04 -14.75
CA LEU A 105 3.13 6.49 -13.35
C LEU A 105 4.54 6.70 -12.79
N VAL A 106 5.51 5.86 -13.17
CA VAL A 106 6.93 6.06 -12.83
C VAL A 106 7.46 7.37 -13.41
N LEU A 107 7.13 7.68 -14.67
CA LEU A 107 7.52 8.94 -15.31
C LEU A 107 6.83 10.14 -14.65
N ILE A 108 5.55 10.04 -14.32
CA ILE A 108 4.81 11.10 -13.60
C ILE A 108 5.44 11.36 -12.22
N GLY A 109 5.78 10.30 -11.48
CA GLY A 109 6.45 10.46 -10.19
C GLY A 109 7.78 11.21 -10.29
N LYS A 110 8.46 11.19 -11.44
CA LYS A 110 9.70 11.98 -11.65
C LYS A 110 9.47 13.50 -11.60
N PHE A 111 8.24 14.01 -11.64
CA PHE A 111 7.96 15.43 -11.39
C PHE A 111 8.09 15.78 -9.89
N VAL A 112 7.91 14.82 -8.98
CA VAL A 112 8.11 14.98 -7.53
C VAL A 112 9.60 14.85 -7.20
N ARG A 113 10.34 15.96 -7.33
CA ARG A 113 11.82 15.99 -7.24
C ARG A 113 12.39 16.52 -5.93
N LYS A 114 11.59 17.26 -5.15
CA LYS A 114 12.01 17.88 -3.89
C LYS A 114 12.50 16.78 -2.93
N PRO A 115 13.69 16.90 -2.32
CA PRO A 115 14.27 15.86 -1.46
C PRO A 115 13.33 15.35 -0.37
N PHE A 116 12.65 16.24 0.36
CA PHE A 116 11.70 15.84 1.41
C PHE A 116 10.48 15.05 0.90
N LEU A 117 10.12 15.17 -0.39
CA LEU A 117 9.02 14.39 -1.01
C LEU A 117 9.47 13.06 -1.63
N ARG A 118 10.78 12.83 -1.76
CA ARG A 118 11.29 11.60 -2.41
C ARG A 118 10.86 10.31 -1.70
N PRO A 119 10.84 10.23 -0.35
CA PRO A 119 10.35 9.05 0.33
C PRO A 119 8.92 8.67 -0.06
N TYR A 120 8.01 9.64 -0.14
CA TYR A 120 6.62 9.42 -0.57
C TYR A 120 6.55 9.02 -2.04
N ARG A 121 7.40 9.58 -2.90
CA ARG A 121 7.49 9.13 -4.30
C ARG A 121 7.93 7.66 -4.42
N TYR A 122 8.94 7.24 -3.65
CA TYR A 122 9.36 5.83 -3.67
C TYR A 122 8.24 4.92 -3.21
N ARG A 123 7.53 5.29 -2.14
CA ARG A 123 6.37 4.56 -1.67
C ARG A 123 5.29 4.49 -2.74
N PHE A 124 4.95 5.61 -3.37
CA PHE A 124 3.99 5.66 -4.47
C PHE A 124 4.31 4.66 -5.60
N HIS A 125 5.59 4.50 -5.99
CA HIS A 125 5.98 3.52 -7.00
C HIS A 125 5.84 2.07 -6.52
N ILE A 126 6.14 1.80 -5.25
CA ILE A 126 5.93 0.48 -4.64
C ILE A 126 4.42 0.16 -4.60
N GLU A 127 3.60 1.09 -4.14
CA GLU A 127 2.16 0.88 -4.02
C GLU A 127 1.49 0.70 -5.38
N THR A 128 1.81 1.55 -6.37
CA THR A 128 1.26 1.40 -7.73
C THR A 128 1.65 0.08 -8.39
N PHE A 129 2.82 -0.48 -8.04
CA PHE A 129 3.19 -1.84 -8.43
C PHE A 129 2.34 -2.88 -7.70
N LEU A 130 2.14 -2.76 -6.38
CA LEU A 130 1.32 -3.69 -5.60
C LEU A 130 -0.14 -3.70 -6.06
N PHE A 131 -0.72 -2.54 -6.40
CA PHE A 131 -2.06 -2.46 -7.00
C PHE A 131 -2.16 -3.25 -8.30
N TRP A 132 -1.13 -3.16 -9.16
CA TRP A 132 -1.08 -3.96 -10.37
C TRP A 132 -0.98 -5.47 -10.04
N PHE A 133 -0.09 -5.87 -9.15
CA PHE A 133 -0.01 -7.28 -8.73
C PHE A 133 -1.35 -7.79 -8.15
N CYS A 134 -2.03 -7.00 -7.33
CA CYS A 134 -3.34 -7.33 -6.79
C CYS A 134 -4.41 -7.45 -7.88
N LEU A 135 -4.38 -6.61 -8.91
CA LEU A 135 -5.26 -6.75 -10.08
C LEU A 135 -5.06 -8.10 -10.76
N GLU A 136 -3.81 -8.48 -11.03
CA GLU A 136 -3.48 -9.76 -11.68
C GLU A 136 -3.88 -10.96 -10.81
N PHE A 137 -3.60 -10.89 -9.51
CA PHE A 137 -3.98 -11.91 -8.55
C PHE A 137 -5.50 -12.08 -8.48
N ASN A 138 -6.25 -10.98 -8.52
CA ASN A 138 -7.71 -11.00 -8.58
C ASN A 138 -8.22 -11.65 -9.88
N LEU A 139 -7.63 -11.35 -11.03
CA LEU A 139 -8.02 -11.96 -12.29
C LEU A 139 -7.77 -13.47 -12.30
N LEU A 140 -6.64 -13.92 -11.71
CA LEU A 140 -6.38 -15.34 -11.51
C LEU A 140 -7.41 -15.97 -10.54
N GLY A 141 -7.72 -15.30 -9.44
CA GLY A 141 -8.74 -15.73 -8.48
C GLY A 141 -10.11 -15.91 -9.14
N ILE A 142 -10.55 -14.95 -9.95
CA ILE A 142 -11.79 -15.02 -10.74
C ILE A 142 -11.73 -16.21 -11.71
N ALA A 143 -10.60 -16.43 -12.40
CA ALA A 143 -10.45 -17.53 -13.35
C ALA A 143 -10.62 -18.90 -12.67
N ILE A 144 -10.15 -19.07 -11.43
CA ILE A 144 -10.34 -20.29 -10.64
C ILE A 144 -11.77 -20.37 -10.05
N ALA A 145 -12.38 -19.23 -9.74
CA ALA A 145 -13.69 -19.16 -9.10
C ALA A 145 -14.86 -19.36 -10.07
N LEU A 146 -14.80 -18.81 -11.29
CA LEU A 146 -15.89 -18.82 -12.28
C LEU A 146 -16.44 -20.20 -12.65
N PRO A 147 -15.65 -21.29 -12.70
CA PRO A 147 -16.20 -22.63 -12.92
C PRO A 147 -17.13 -23.11 -11.80
N ASN A 148 -17.02 -22.52 -10.60
CA ASN A 148 -17.76 -22.90 -9.40
C ASN A 148 -18.74 -21.82 -8.93
N LEU A 149 -18.58 -20.57 -9.39
CA LEU A 149 -19.40 -19.41 -9.04
C LEU A 149 -19.95 -18.75 -10.30
N THR A 150 -21.21 -18.34 -10.26
CA THR A 150 -21.79 -17.54 -11.34
C THR A 150 -21.12 -16.17 -11.42
N SER A 151 -21.14 -15.54 -12.60
CA SER A 151 -20.67 -14.16 -12.75
C SER A 151 -21.37 -13.19 -11.78
N LEU A 152 -22.65 -13.43 -11.47
CA LEU A 152 -23.38 -12.69 -10.43
C LEU A 152 -22.77 -12.86 -9.04
N GLY A 153 -22.31 -14.07 -8.71
CA GLY A 153 -21.58 -14.34 -7.47
C GLY A 153 -20.27 -13.55 -7.37
N ILE A 154 -19.52 -13.46 -8.47
CA ILE A 154 -18.30 -12.63 -8.54
C ILE A 154 -18.62 -11.15 -8.34
N TRP A 155 -19.66 -10.62 -8.99
CA TRP A 155 -20.10 -9.24 -8.78
C TRP A 155 -20.51 -8.98 -7.33
N PHE A 156 -21.23 -9.91 -6.71
CA PHE A 156 -21.64 -9.79 -5.31
C PHE A 156 -20.42 -9.70 -4.36
N ILE A 157 -19.36 -10.47 -4.63
CA ILE A 157 -18.11 -10.41 -3.87
C ILE A 157 -17.47 -9.01 -3.96
N TYR A 158 -17.35 -8.45 -5.17
CA TYR A 158 -16.76 -7.12 -5.33
C TYR A 158 -17.62 -6.00 -4.72
N ILE A 159 -18.95 -6.15 -4.74
CA ILE A 159 -19.85 -5.24 -4.01
C ILE A 159 -19.58 -5.32 -2.50
N LEU A 160 -19.40 -6.52 -1.95
CA LEU A 160 -19.07 -6.71 -0.53
C LEU A 160 -17.70 -6.11 -0.19
N LEU A 161 -16.67 -6.37 -1.00
CA LEU A 161 -15.34 -5.77 -0.83
C LEU A 161 -15.40 -4.24 -0.90
N PHE A 162 -16.22 -3.68 -1.80
CA PHE A 162 -16.44 -2.24 -1.88
C PHE A 162 -17.10 -1.69 -0.61
N ILE A 163 -18.12 -2.36 -0.07
CA ILE A 163 -18.74 -1.98 1.21
C ILE A 163 -17.72 -2.03 2.35
N ILE A 164 -16.88 -3.07 2.42
CA ILE A 164 -15.80 -3.19 3.40
C ILE A 164 -14.82 -2.02 3.25
N ALA A 165 -14.43 -1.66 2.04
CA ALA A 165 -13.55 -0.51 1.79
C ALA A 165 -14.18 0.81 2.28
N LEU A 166 -15.48 1.03 2.07
CA LEU A 166 -16.18 2.21 2.59
C LEU A 166 -16.22 2.23 4.12
N ILE A 167 -16.40 1.07 4.75
CA ILE A 167 -16.34 0.94 6.22
C ILE A 167 -14.95 1.31 6.72
N PHE A 168 -13.90 0.73 6.15
CA PHE A 168 -12.52 1.04 6.50
C PHE A 168 -12.20 2.53 6.30
N LEU A 169 -12.59 3.12 5.17
CA LEU A 169 -12.40 4.56 4.91
C LEU A 169 -13.12 5.42 5.94
N ARG A 170 -14.33 5.02 6.36
CA ARG A 170 -15.09 5.74 7.40
C ARG A 170 -14.39 5.65 8.75
N MET A 171 -13.88 4.47 9.11
CA MET A 171 -13.13 4.25 10.35
C MET A 171 -11.85 5.07 10.35
N GLU A 172 -11.06 4.99 9.29
CA GLU A 172 -9.77 5.69 9.21
C GLU A 172 -9.94 7.19 9.16
N LYS A 173 -10.88 7.70 8.36
CA LYS A 173 -11.21 9.12 8.35
C LYS A 173 -11.53 9.63 9.75
N ARG A 174 -12.24 8.83 10.55
CA ARG A 174 -12.58 9.17 11.92
C ARG A 174 -11.33 9.14 12.81
N SER A 175 -10.54 8.08 12.74
CA SER A 175 -9.27 7.95 13.45
C SER A 175 -8.38 9.16 13.24
N LEU A 176 -8.17 9.53 11.97
CA LEU A 176 -7.38 10.69 11.58
C LEU A 176 -8.00 12.03 12.00
N SER A 177 -9.32 12.17 11.96
CA SER A 177 -10.01 13.38 12.45
C SER A 177 -9.76 13.57 13.94
N THR A 178 -9.86 12.51 14.72
CA THR A 178 -9.57 12.53 16.16
C THR A 178 -8.11 12.81 16.44
N CYS A 179 -7.19 12.15 15.73
CA CYS A 179 -5.76 12.39 15.84
C CYS A 179 -5.38 13.84 15.52
N ILE A 180 -5.85 14.38 14.39
CA ILE A 180 -5.46 15.72 13.91
C ILE A 180 -6.14 16.84 14.72
N PHE A 181 -7.44 16.73 14.99
CA PHE A 181 -8.24 17.81 15.56
C PHE A 181 -8.57 17.65 17.05
N GLY A 182 -8.18 16.54 17.68
CA GLY A 182 -8.56 16.24 19.07
C GLY A 182 -10.06 16.00 19.26
N GLU A 183 -10.79 15.64 18.20
CA GLU A 183 -12.23 15.37 18.28
C GLU A 183 -12.50 14.10 19.11
N GLU A 184 -13.35 14.17 20.14
CA GLU A 184 -13.74 13.01 20.93
C GLU A 184 -14.37 11.91 20.05
N ALA A 185 -13.67 10.79 19.89
CA ALA A 185 -14.18 9.62 19.21
C ALA A 185 -14.98 8.72 20.16
N ARG A 186 -16.32 8.80 20.11
CA ARG A 186 -17.18 7.78 20.69
C ARG A 186 -17.06 6.42 19.96
N GLU A 187 -16.39 5.43 20.53
CA GLU A 187 -16.28 4.07 19.98
C GLU A 187 -17.63 3.58 19.37
N THR A 188 -17.62 3.11 18.11
CA THR A 188 -18.80 2.49 17.48
C THR A 188 -18.78 0.98 17.65
N LEU A 189 -19.93 0.33 17.44
CA LEU A 189 -20.00 -1.14 17.40
C LEU A 189 -19.09 -1.75 16.32
N VAL A 190 -18.93 -1.06 15.18
CA VAL A 190 -18.02 -1.48 14.11
C VAL A 190 -16.57 -1.42 14.58
N ASP A 191 -16.18 -0.35 15.28
CA ASP A 191 -14.83 -0.20 15.86
C ASP A 191 -14.52 -1.34 16.84
N ARG A 192 -15.50 -1.67 17.69
CA ARG A 192 -15.38 -2.79 18.64
C ARG A 192 -15.23 -4.14 17.94
N ILE A 193 -16.07 -4.42 16.93
CA ILE A 193 -16.01 -5.67 16.17
C ILE A 193 -14.67 -5.78 15.44
N ALA A 194 -14.21 -4.70 14.80
CA ALA A 194 -12.90 -4.66 14.14
C ALA A 194 -11.76 -4.90 15.14
N GLY A 195 -11.82 -4.31 16.34
CA GLY A 195 -10.85 -4.55 17.41
C GLY A 195 -10.80 -6.01 17.86
N LEU A 196 -11.97 -6.67 17.97
CA LEU A 196 -12.04 -8.11 18.25
C LEU A 196 -11.43 -8.95 17.13
N ILE A 197 -11.73 -8.62 15.86
CA ILE A 197 -11.14 -9.31 14.70
C ILE A 197 -9.62 -9.12 14.66
N ALA A 198 -9.12 -7.91 14.90
CA ALA A 198 -7.68 -7.66 14.94
C ALA A 198 -6.98 -8.42 16.08
N THR A 199 -7.63 -8.50 17.25
CA THR A 199 -7.08 -9.18 18.45
C THR A 199 -7.08 -10.70 18.29
N TYR A 200 -8.17 -11.28 17.77
CA TYR A 200 -8.37 -12.73 17.76
C TYR A 200 -8.22 -13.39 16.38
N GLY A 201 -8.16 -12.59 15.30
CA GLY A 201 -8.08 -13.09 13.92
C GLY A 201 -6.81 -13.88 13.65
N SER A 202 -5.68 -13.47 14.23
CA SER A 202 -4.43 -14.23 14.18
C SER A 202 -4.52 -15.58 14.92
N GLY A 203 -5.29 -15.65 16.00
CA GLY A 203 -5.56 -16.89 16.75
C GLY A 203 -6.38 -17.89 15.94
N VAL A 204 -7.39 -17.41 15.21
CA VAL A 204 -8.19 -18.24 14.29
C VAL A 204 -7.33 -18.77 13.14
N LEU A 205 -6.48 -17.92 12.56
CA LEU A 205 -5.51 -18.33 11.52
C LEU A 205 -4.52 -19.38 12.05
N GLY A 206 -3.97 -19.17 13.26
CA GLY A 206 -3.07 -20.12 13.90
C GLY A 206 -3.71 -21.48 14.13
N LEU A 207 -4.97 -21.50 14.60
CA LEU A 207 -5.73 -22.74 14.76
C LEU A 207 -5.98 -23.45 13.42
N ALA A 208 -6.31 -22.71 12.36
CA ALA A 208 -6.51 -23.27 11.02
C ALA A 208 -5.23 -23.94 10.47
N VAL A 209 -4.07 -23.34 10.70
CA VAL A 209 -2.77 -23.92 10.31
C VAL A 209 -2.50 -25.22 11.08
N ILE A 210 -2.76 -25.24 12.39
CA ILE A 210 -2.60 -26.45 13.22
C ILE A 210 -3.49 -27.59 12.71
N ILE A 211 -4.77 -27.30 12.44
CA ILE A 211 -5.71 -28.28 11.87
C ILE A 211 -5.20 -28.81 10.53
N LYS A 212 -4.70 -27.93 9.64
CA LYS A 212 -4.13 -28.33 8.35
C LYS A 212 -2.93 -29.27 8.51
N ILE A 213 -2.03 -28.99 9.45
CA ILE A 213 -0.87 -29.85 9.74
C ILE A 213 -1.32 -31.23 10.25
N ILE A 214 -2.32 -31.27 11.12
CA ILE A 214 -2.86 -32.56 11.63
C ILE A 214 -3.47 -33.35 10.47
N LEU A 215 -4.28 -32.72 9.62
CA LEU A 215 -4.89 -33.36 8.46
C LEU A 215 -3.87 -33.86 7.44
N SER A 216 -2.76 -33.13 7.24
CA SER A 216 -1.72 -33.57 6.30
C SER A 216 -0.95 -34.80 6.77
N HIS A 217 -0.92 -35.08 8.09
CA HIS A 217 -0.25 -36.25 8.67
C HIS A 217 -1.20 -37.42 8.95
N SER A 218 -2.53 -37.20 8.91
CA SER A 218 -3.52 -38.24 9.22
C SER A 218 -3.88 -39.12 8.03
N GLY A 219 -3.35 -38.85 6.83
CA GLY A 219 -3.70 -39.57 5.60
C GLY A 219 -5.12 -39.30 5.10
N ILE A 220 -5.84 -38.35 5.72
CA ILE A 220 -7.19 -37.94 5.29
C ILE A 220 -7.05 -37.06 4.04
N ALA A 221 -7.53 -37.56 2.90
CA ALA A 221 -7.57 -36.77 1.68
C ALA A 221 -8.53 -35.57 1.83
N VAL A 222 -8.03 -34.36 1.64
CA VAL A 222 -8.87 -33.15 1.57
C VAL A 222 -9.67 -33.20 0.27
N SER A 223 -11.00 -33.05 0.36
CA SER A 223 -11.84 -33.04 -0.84
C SER A 223 -11.56 -31.83 -1.72
N GLN A 224 -11.76 -31.97 -3.03
CA GLN A 224 -11.61 -30.86 -3.98
C GLN A 224 -12.49 -29.67 -3.63
N SER A 225 -13.70 -29.90 -3.10
CA SER A 225 -14.61 -28.85 -2.63
C SER A 225 -14.05 -28.06 -1.45
N LEU A 226 -13.41 -28.73 -0.48
CA LEU A 226 -12.76 -28.08 0.65
C LEU A 226 -11.51 -27.32 0.21
N THR A 227 -10.75 -27.84 -0.77
CA THR A 227 -9.63 -27.13 -1.39
C THR A 227 -10.09 -25.84 -2.07
N LEU A 228 -11.16 -25.91 -2.89
CA LEU A 228 -11.74 -24.74 -3.56
C LEU A 228 -12.26 -23.71 -2.55
N LEU A 229 -12.94 -24.15 -1.50
CA LEU A 229 -13.39 -23.26 -0.42
C LEU A 229 -12.21 -22.59 0.30
N GLY A 230 -11.15 -23.35 0.60
CA GLY A 230 -9.95 -22.81 1.22
C GLY A 230 -9.24 -21.77 0.35
N LEU A 231 -9.11 -22.02 -0.96
CA LEU A 231 -8.55 -21.06 -1.91
C LEU A 231 -9.43 -19.81 -2.03
N PHE A 232 -10.75 -19.99 -2.10
CA PHE A 232 -11.72 -18.90 -2.16
C PHE A 232 -11.64 -17.99 -0.92
N LEU A 233 -11.65 -18.55 0.28
CA LEU A 233 -11.52 -17.79 1.52
C LEU A 233 -10.15 -17.10 1.62
N THR A 234 -9.08 -17.78 1.19
CA THR A 234 -7.73 -17.19 1.15
C THR A 234 -7.69 -15.97 0.23
N TRP A 235 -8.29 -16.07 -0.95
CA TRP A 235 -8.38 -14.96 -1.90
C TRP A 235 -9.11 -13.76 -1.28
N LEU A 236 -10.28 -13.97 -0.66
CA LEU A 236 -11.01 -12.89 0.03
C LEU A 236 -10.23 -12.25 1.17
N ILE A 237 -9.54 -13.06 1.99
CA ILE A 237 -8.72 -12.56 3.11
C ILE A 237 -7.57 -11.70 2.58
N ILE A 238 -6.93 -12.10 1.48
CA ILE A 238 -5.86 -11.32 0.84
C ILE A 238 -6.41 -9.98 0.36
N ASP A 239 -7.58 -9.94 -0.30
CA ASP A 239 -8.18 -8.68 -0.76
C ASP A 239 -8.57 -7.76 0.40
N ILE A 240 -9.17 -8.29 1.46
CA ILE A 240 -9.50 -7.52 2.67
C ILE A 240 -8.22 -7.01 3.34
N GLY A 241 -7.18 -7.84 3.44
CA GLY A 241 -5.90 -7.47 4.01
C GLY A 241 -5.20 -6.36 3.20
N PHE A 242 -5.27 -6.44 1.87
CA PHE A 242 -4.75 -5.40 0.98
C PHE A 242 -5.52 -4.09 1.14
N LEU A 243 -6.86 -4.13 1.20
CA LEU A 243 -7.69 -2.95 1.47
C LEU A 243 -7.35 -2.32 2.83
N ALA A 244 -7.17 -3.14 3.87
CA ALA A 244 -6.78 -2.67 5.19
C ALA A 244 -5.40 -2.00 5.17
N MET A 245 -4.42 -2.60 4.50
CA MET A 245 -3.08 -2.02 4.34
C MET A 245 -3.14 -0.66 3.61
N VAL A 246 -3.83 -0.57 2.48
CA VAL A 246 -3.97 0.69 1.73
C VAL A 246 -4.62 1.78 2.58
N ILE A 247 -5.70 1.44 3.30
CA ILE A 247 -6.49 2.45 4.02
C ILE A 247 -5.84 2.85 5.33
N PHE A 248 -5.46 1.89 6.17
CA PHE A 248 -4.95 2.18 7.52
C PHE A 248 -3.44 2.41 7.56
N MET A 249 -2.71 2.17 6.47
CA MET A 249 -1.26 2.38 6.44
C MET A 249 -0.85 3.42 5.37
N GLU A 250 -1.25 3.22 4.12
CA GLU A 250 -0.80 4.13 3.06
C GLU A 250 -1.47 5.50 3.13
N LEU A 251 -2.75 5.57 3.47
CA LEU A 251 -3.47 6.84 3.60
C LEU A 251 -2.82 7.79 4.62
N PRO A 252 -2.55 7.41 5.89
CA PRO A 252 -1.89 8.30 6.85
C PRO A 252 -0.49 8.73 6.38
N LEU A 253 0.27 7.82 5.76
CA LEU A 253 1.59 8.12 5.22
C LEU A 253 1.53 9.17 4.09
N PHE A 254 0.63 9.02 3.12
CA PHE A 254 0.47 10.01 2.06
C PHE A 254 -0.15 11.31 2.55
N LEU A 255 -0.96 11.27 3.61
CA LEU A 255 -1.49 12.46 4.27
C LEU A 255 -0.38 13.28 4.92
N GLU A 256 0.59 12.63 5.59
CA GLU A 256 1.80 13.30 6.08
C GLU A 256 2.57 13.95 4.92
N GLY A 257 2.77 13.22 3.82
CA GLY A 257 3.44 13.73 2.62
C GLY A 257 2.72 14.95 2.02
N TYR A 258 1.38 14.95 2.02
CA TYR A 258 0.55 16.08 1.63
C TYR A 258 0.78 17.29 2.54
N TYR A 259 0.82 17.11 3.86
CA TYR A 259 1.06 18.21 4.79
C TYR A 259 2.46 18.80 4.69
N LYS A 260 3.49 17.98 4.52
CA LYS A 260 4.85 18.47 4.23
C LYS A 260 4.93 19.23 2.91
N TRP A 261 4.09 18.87 1.94
CA TRP A 261 4.00 19.62 0.69
C TRP A 261 3.27 20.95 0.87
N LYS A 262 2.21 20.98 1.69
CA LYS A 262 1.36 22.14 1.98
C LYS A 262 2.06 23.20 2.85
N TYR A 263 2.81 22.77 3.87
CA TYR A 263 3.51 23.61 4.86
C TYR A 263 5.03 23.37 4.85
N PRO A 264 5.71 23.54 3.71
CA PRO A 264 7.07 23.03 3.54
C PRO A 264 8.12 23.82 4.33
N GLU A 265 7.88 25.09 4.66
CA GLU A 265 8.83 25.90 5.44
C GLU A 265 8.67 25.60 6.93
N GLU A 266 7.43 25.54 7.40
CA GLU A 266 7.05 25.27 8.78
C GLU A 266 7.53 23.87 9.20
N TYR A 267 7.31 22.85 8.37
CA TYR A 267 7.85 21.51 8.63
C TYR A 267 9.37 21.48 8.58
N ARG A 268 10.01 22.22 7.67
CA ARG A 268 11.48 22.28 7.61
C ARG A 268 12.04 22.81 8.93
N ASP A 269 11.51 23.93 9.39
CA ASP A 269 12.01 24.62 10.57
C ASP A 269 11.67 23.82 11.85
N TRP A 270 10.50 23.20 11.92
CA TRP A 270 10.13 22.27 13.00
C TRP A 270 11.02 21.00 13.04
N GLU A 271 11.37 20.42 11.88
CA GLU A 271 12.32 19.30 11.81
C GLU A 271 13.80 19.74 11.97
N GLY A 272 14.07 21.03 12.17
CA GLY A 272 15.42 21.58 12.32
C GLY A 272 16.30 21.37 11.09
N LYS A 273 15.72 21.28 9.88
CA LYS A 273 16.45 21.00 8.64
C LYS A 273 16.95 22.29 8.00
N SER A 274 18.16 22.26 7.43
CA SER A 274 18.64 23.37 6.61
C SER A 274 17.84 23.46 5.29
N VAL A 275 17.85 24.63 4.65
CA VAL A 275 17.27 24.82 3.30
C VAL A 275 17.88 23.82 2.31
N GLU A 276 19.19 23.55 2.46
CA GLU A 276 19.89 22.58 1.64
C GLU A 276 19.40 21.16 1.87
N ASP A 277 19.21 20.73 3.13
CA ASP A 277 18.79 19.36 3.43
C ASP A 277 17.34 19.11 2.96
N TRP A 278 16.49 20.13 3.07
CA TRP A 278 15.08 20.03 2.71
C TRP A 278 14.86 20.08 1.19
N TYR A 279 15.44 21.07 0.51
CA TYR A 279 15.19 21.32 -0.92
C TYR A 279 16.33 20.87 -1.84
N GLY A 280 17.52 20.65 -1.29
CA GLY A 280 18.71 20.20 -2.01
C GLY A 280 19.58 21.34 -2.52
N LYS A 281 20.88 21.05 -2.69
CA LYS A 281 21.91 21.97 -3.24
C LYS A 281 21.50 22.76 -4.48
N ARG A 282 20.74 22.17 -5.41
CA ARG A 282 20.30 22.85 -6.65
C ARG A 282 19.31 23.97 -6.36
N TYR A 283 18.41 23.77 -5.40
CA TYR A 283 17.45 24.79 -4.99
C TYR A 283 18.18 25.94 -4.30
N LEU A 284 19.07 25.62 -3.35
CA LEU A 284 19.87 26.62 -2.65
C LEU A 284 20.74 27.46 -3.60
N LYS A 285 21.33 26.84 -4.63
CA LYS A 285 22.11 27.57 -5.65
C LYS A 285 21.27 28.59 -6.42
N LYS A 286 19.97 28.30 -6.62
CA LYS A 286 19.01 29.19 -7.30
C LYS A 286 18.47 30.27 -6.37
N HIS A 287 18.40 29.99 -5.07
CA HIS A 287 17.80 30.83 -4.04
C HIS A 287 18.83 31.21 -2.97
N LYS A 288 19.89 31.92 -3.37
CA LYS A 288 20.99 32.32 -2.46
C LYS A 288 20.54 33.34 -1.42
N GLU A 289 19.49 34.10 -1.70
CA GLU A 289 18.85 35.06 -0.81
C GLU A 289 18.39 34.43 0.52
N LEU A 290 18.02 33.14 0.51
CA LEU A 290 17.64 32.40 1.71
C LEU A 290 18.81 32.13 2.68
N LEU A 291 20.06 32.28 2.21
CA LEU A 291 21.25 32.23 3.07
C LEU A 291 21.50 33.57 3.78
N GLY A 292 21.15 34.68 3.13
CA GLY A 292 21.32 36.04 3.68
C GLY A 292 20.32 36.33 4.79
N ALA A 293 19.03 36.04 4.55
CA ALA A 293 17.95 36.30 5.52
C ALA A 293 18.16 35.58 6.87
N LYS A 294 18.66 34.33 6.87
CA LYS A 294 18.99 33.59 8.10
C LYS A 294 20.18 34.15 8.88
N ASN A 295 21.11 34.82 8.20
CA ASN A 295 22.24 35.46 8.87
C ASN A 295 21.81 36.78 9.52
N GLU A 296 20.92 37.54 8.89
CA GLU A 296 20.34 38.77 9.47
C GLU A 296 19.42 38.47 10.66
N GLU A 297 18.60 37.42 10.62
CA GLU A 297 17.80 36.96 11.77
C GLU A 297 18.66 36.55 12.97
N LYS A 298 19.82 35.91 12.74
CA LYS A 298 20.75 35.51 13.81
C LYS A 298 21.58 36.66 14.38
N ILE A 299 21.75 37.76 13.64
CA ILE A 299 22.48 38.95 14.10
C ILE A 299 21.56 39.86 14.94
N ASN A 300 20.25 39.75 14.75
CA ASN A 300 19.23 40.57 15.41
C ASN A 300 18.58 39.89 16.65
N LEU A 301 19.16 38.79 17.15
CA LEU A 301 18.82 38.09 18.40
C LEU A 301 19.99 38.19 19.38
#